data_AF-A0A833IR69-F1
#
_entry.id   AF-A0A833IR69-F1
#
_cell.length_a   1.000
_cell.length_b   1.000
_cell.length_c   1.000
_cell.angle_alpha   90.00
_cell.angle_beta   90.00
_cell.angle_gamma   90.00
#
_symmetry.space_group_name_H-M   'P 1'
#
loop_
_entity.id
_entity.type
_entity.pdbx_description
1 polymer ?
#
loop_
_entity_poly.entity_id
_entity_poly.type
_entity_poly.pdbx_seq_one_letter_code
_entity_poly.pdbx_strand_id
1 'polypeptide(L)'
;MRERLLITITDYRGARHYTLRQVVKHYALALALALVSTLVAGGGLIYWLQGEVAELAQLRERTMEEYALLVEEYEGALQTVEQKDDMLTQMNNELGHIEVALGLQPTPGADINSRLDAASQTALEKVLMLQNVPSGWPIPDSAITSRFGYRTHPVTKKRAFHGGIDLRARKGTPVLATADGVVEWAAFHKSSGYGNLVMLHHNFGFKTSYGHLDSVAVKPGDFVRKGQLIGHSGNSGLSNGPHLHYEIRYIHRRLDPVAFIKWSLENYEGLFENEGHVKWDALAEAVRERLAIQGQRLSLRETNSAEN
;
A
#
# COMPACT_ATOMS: atom_id res chain seq x y z
N MET A 1 17.91 -2.15 -120.21
CA MET A 1 16.91 -1.77 -119.17
C MET A 1 16.05 -2.99 -118.86
N ARG A 2 16.08 -3.74 -117.75
CA ARG A 2 16.76 -3.74 -116.43
C ARG A 2 17.25 -5.18 -116.20
N GLU A 3 18.48 -5.37 -115.72
CA GLU A 3 19.07 -6.70 -115.47
C GLU A 3 18.44 -7.40 -114.25
N ARG A 4 18.21 -8.71 -114.33
CA ARG A 4 17.64 -9.54 -113.24
C ARG A 4 18.47 -10.81 -113.06
N LEU A 5 19.20 -10.92 -111.95
CA LEU A 5 19.94 -12.11 -111.54
C LEU A 5 18.97 -13.22 -111.07
N LEU A 6 19.18 -14.45 -111.56
CA LEU A 6 18.40 -15.65 -111.26
C LEU A 6 19.31 -16.68 -110.58
N ILE A 7 18.87 -17.19 -109.43
CA ILE A 7 19.55 -18.27 -108.72
C ILE A 7 18.73 -19.54 -108.93
N THR A 8 19.38 -20.59 -109.44
CA THR A 8 18.77 -21.91 -109.66
C THR A 8 19.37 -22.88 -108.66
N ILE A 9 18.52 -23.45 -107.80
CA ILE A 9 18.92 -24.47 -106.82
C ILE A 9 18.35 -25.81 -107.31
N THR A 10 19.22 -26.78 -107.54
CA THR A 10 18.89 -28.11 -108.06
C THR A 10 19.09 -29.16 -106.96
N ASP A 11 18.02 -29.90 -106.65
CA ASP A 11 18.04 -31.04 -105.72
C ASP A 11 17.40 -32.28 -106.38
N TYR A 12 17.51 -33.46 -105.77
CA TYR A 12 17.08 -34.78 -106.32
C TYR A 12 15.58 -34.88 -106.67
N ARG A 13 14.77 -33.86 -106.35
CA ARG A 13 13.33 -33.76 -106.65
C ARG A 13 12.97 -32.73 -107.73
N GLY A 14 13.96 -32.06 -108.36
CA GLY A 14 13.75 -31.14 -109.50
C GLY A 14 14.35 -29.74 -109.31
N ALA A 15 14.53 -29.01 -110.42
CA ALA A 15 15.12 -27.67 -110.46
C ALA A 15 14.07 -26.59 -110.21
N ARG A 16 14.30 -25.71 -109.22
CA ARG A 16 13.46 -24.52 -108.98
C ARG A 16 14.26 -23.25 -109.25
N HIS A 17 13.69 -22.37 -110.07
CA HIS A 17 14.29 -21.08 -110.44
C HIS A 17 13.71 -19.99 -109.55
N TYR A 18 14.56 -19.25 -108.85
CA TYR A 18 14.16 -18.09 -108.06
C TYR A 18 14.86 -16.84 -108.57
N THR A 19 14.11 -15.75 -108.67
CA THR A 19 14.73 -14.44 -108.91
C THR A 19 15.48 -14.01 -107.64
N LEU A 20 16.69 -13.45 -107.77
CA LEU A 20 17.51 -12.99 -106.64
C LEU A 20 16.69 -12.10 -105.68
N ARG A 21 15.79 -11.28 -106.24
CA ARG A 21 14.85 -10.42 -105.52
C ARG A 21 13.81 -11.19 -104.67
N GLN A 22 13.40 -12.40 -105.06
CA GLN A 22 12.47 -13.25 -104.30
C GLN A 22 13.14 -13.93 -103.10
N VAL A 23 14.36 -14.47 -103.28
CA VAL A 23 15.12 -15.10 -102.18
C VAL A 23 15.46 -14.07 -101.10
N VAL A 24 15.96 -12.90 -101.51
CA VAL A 24 16.24 -11.78 -100.60
C VAL A 24 14.97 -11.33 -99.88
N LYS A 25 13.82 -11.27 -100.56
CA LYS A 25 12.52 -10.93 -99.92
C LYS A 25 12.09 -11.96 -98.88
N HIS A 26 12.28 -13.26 -99.12
CA HIS A 26 11.89 -14.32 -98.19
C HIS A 26 12.77 -14.32 -96.93
N TYR A 27 14.09 -14.23 -97.08
CA TYR A 27 15.00 -14.13 -95.94
C TYR A 27 14.84 -12.80 -95.19
N ALA A 28 14.63 -11.68 -95.88
CA ALA A 28 14.33 -10.40 -95.23
C ALA A 28 13.01 -10.46 -94.44
N LEU A 29 11.99 -11.15 -94.96
CA LEU A 29 10.72 -11.36 -94.26
C LEU A 29 10.88 -12.28 -93.04
N ALA A 30 11.65 -13.37 -93.17
CA ALA A 30 11.95 -14.26 -92.05
C ALA A 30 12.76 -13.56 -90.95
N LEU A 31 13.72 -12.71 -91.33
CA LEU A 31 14.53 -11.93 -90.41
C LEU A 31 13.71 -10.83 -89.74
N ALA A 32 12.80 -10.18 -90.47
CA ALA A 32 11.82 -9.25 -89.91
C ALA A 32 10.86 -9.95 -88.93
N LEU A 33 10.35 -11.14 -89.27
CA LEU A 33 9.49 -11.94 -88.38
C LEU A 33 10.23 -12.41 -87.13
N ALA A 34 11.49 -12.84 -87.25
CA ALA A 34 12.32 -13.22 -86.12
C ALA A 34 12.58 -12.02 -85.20
N LEU A 35 12.81 -10.84 -85.76
CA LEU A 35 13.03 -9.60 -85.03
C LEU A 35 11.75 -9.11 -84.35
N VAL A 36 10.59 -9.26 -84.99
CA VAL A 36 9.27 -9.01 -84.38
C VAL A 36 9.00 -10.01 -83.26
N SER A 37 9.30 -11.29 -83.46
CA SER A 37 9.13 -12.36 -82.45
C SER A 37 9.97 -12.09 -81.20
N THR A 38 11.24 -11.69 -81.34
CA THR A 38 12.10 -11.37 -80.20
C THR A 38 11.63 -10.10 -79.47
N LEU A 39 11.14 -9.09 -80.21
CA LEU A 39 10.54 -7.91 -79.59
C LEU A 39 9.27 -8.23 -78.81
N VAL A 40 8.40 -9.10 -79.34
CA VAL A 40 7.17 -9.52 -78.63
C VAL A 40 7.51 -10.36 -77.40
N ALA A 41 8.43 -11.32 -77.51
CA ALA A 41 8.87 -12.13 -76.38
C ALA A 41 9.56 -11.27 -75.30
N GLY A 42 10.41 -10.32 -75.72
CA GLY A 42 11.04 -9.35 -74.82
C GLY A 42 10.01 -8.45 -74.13
N GLY A 43 9.03 -7.93 -74.87
CA GLY A 43 7.94 -7.14 -74.31
C GLY A 43 7.08 -7.91 -73.31
N GLY A 44 6.77 -9.18 -73.61
CA GLY A 44 6.03 -10.06 -72.70
C GLY A 44 6.81 -10.38 -71.42
N LEU A 45 8.11 -10.62 -71.52
CA LEU A 45 8.98 -10.84 -70.36
C LEU A 45 9.07 -9.57 -69.48
N ILE A 46 9.21 -8.40 -70.10
CA ILE A 46 9.22 -7.11 -69.40
C ILE A 46 7.90 -6.88 -68.67
N TYR A 47 6.76 -7.16 -69.31
CA TYR A 47 5.44 -7.03 -68.68
C TYR A 47 5.27 -7.97 -67.48
N TRP A 48 5.70 -9.24 -67.61
CA TRP A 48 5.66 -10.20 -66.50
C TRP A 48 6.56 -9.76 -65.33
N LEU A 49 7.80 -9.34 -65.62
CA LEU A 49 8.72 -8.81 -64.60
C LEU A 49 8.19 -7.53 -63.94
N GLN A 50 7.52 -6.65 -64.68
CA GLN A 50 6.86 -5.47 -64.11
C GLN A 50 5.74 -5.85 -63.14
N GLY A 51 4.98 -6.91 -63.46
CA GLY A 51 3.96 -7.46 -62.55
C GLY A 51 4.55 -7.97 -61.24
N GLU A 52 5.60 -8.81 -61.32
CA GLU A 52 6.27 -9.37 -60.14
C GLU A 52 6.92 -8.29 -59.25
N VAL A 53 7.56 -7.29 -59.87
CA VAL A 53 8.13 -6.13 -59.15
C VAL A 53 7.04 -5.30 -58.47
N ALA A 54 5.86 -5.17 -59.08
CA ALA A 54 4.74 -4.46 -58.48
C ALA A 54 4.16 -5.22 -57.28
N GLU A 55 4.05 -6.55 -57.35
CA GLU A 55 3.60 -7.38 -56.23
C GLU A 55 4.59 -7.35 -55.06
N LEU A 56 5.90 -7.49 -55.35
CA LEU A 56 6.96 -7.35 -54.34
C LEU A 56 6.98 -5.97 -53.70
N ALA A 57 6.70 -4.91 -54.46
CA ALA A 57 6.60 -3.55 -53.91
C ALA A 57 5.43 -3.44 -52.92
N GLN A 58 4.26 -3.99 -53.24
CA GLN A 58 3.12 -4.00 -52.33
C GLN A 58 3.36 -4.86 -51.09
N LEU A 59 3.99 -6.02 -51.22
CA LEU A 59 4.34 -6.87 -50.08
C LEU A 59 5.32 -6.16 -49.14
N ARG A 60 6.31 -5.47 -49.70
CA ARG A 60 7.25 -4.66 -48.94
C ARG A 60 6.55 -3.53 -48.19
N GLU A 61 5.59 -2.86 -48.81
CA GLU A 61 4.83 -1.78 -48.18
C GLU A 61 4.00 -2.30 -47.00
N ARG A 62 3.24 -3.39 -47.18
CA ARG A 62 2.47 -4.02 -46.09
C ARG A 62 3.35 -4.52 -44.95
N THR A 63 4.48 -5.15 -45.25
CA THR A 63 5.42 -5.61 -44.22
C THR A 63 6.10 -4.44 -43.51
N MET A 64 6.35 -3.32 -44.19
CA MET A 64 6.84 -2.10 -43.55
C MET A 64 5.79 -1.45 -42.64
N GLU A 65 4.52 -1.44 -43.05
CA GLU A 65 3.41 -0.98 -42.20
C GLU A 65 3.24 -1.86 -40.96
N GLU A 66 3.21 -3.19 -41.13
CA GLU A 66 3.11 -4.15 -40.03
C GLU A 66 4.31 -4.03 -39.08
N TYR A 67 5.52 -3.88 -39.62
CA TYR A 67 6.72 -3.64 -38.82
C TYR A 67 6.65 -2.32 -38.05
N ALA A 68 6.14 -1.24 -38.65
CA ALA A 68 5.97 0.04 -37.99
C ALA A 68 4.97 -0.04 -36.82
N LEU A 69 3.83 -0.72 -37.01
CA LEU A 69 2.85 -0.96 -35.95
C LEU A 69 3.44 -1.79 -34.81
N LEU A 70 4.19 -2.84 -35.13
CA LEU A 70 4.85 -3.69 -34.14
C LEU A 70 5.88 -2.91 -33.30
N VAL A 71 6.64 -2.00 -33.93
CA VAL A 71 7.59 -1.12 -33.23
C VAL A 71 6.86 -0.20 -32.26
N GLU A 72 5.73 0.40 -32.67
CA GLU A 72 4.91 1.24 -31.80
C GLU A 72 4.34 0.47 -30.60
N GLU A 73 3.83 -0.75 -30.81
CA GLU A 73 3.35 -1.62 -29.73
C GLU A 73 4.47 -1.99 -28.76
N TYR A 74 5.65 -2.34 -29.29
CA TYR A 74 6.83 -2.67 -28.49
C TYR A 74 7.31 -1.49 -27.65
N GLU A 75 7.37 -0.28 -28.24
CA GLU A 75 7.72 0.94 -27.52
C GLU A 75 6.69 1.28 -26.43
N GLY A 76 5.40 1.12 -26.72
CA GLY A 76 4.33 1.31 -25.72
C GLY A 76 4.40 0.29 -24.58
N ALA A 77 4.73 -0.96 -24.89
CA ALA A 77 4.95 -2.00 -23.89
C ALA A 77 6.17 -1.69 -22.99
N LEU A 78 7.28 -1.23 -23.57
CA LEU A 78 8.46 -0.81 -22.81
C LEU A 78 8.16 0.35 -21.86
N GLN A 79 7.45 1.38 -22.33
CA GLN A 79 7.03 2.49 -21.48
C GLN A 79 6.15 2.02 -20.32
N THR A 80 5.25 1.06 -20.57
CA THR A 80 4.40 0.49 -19.51
C THR A 80 5.21 -0.28 -18.48
N VAL A 81 6.25 -1.00 -18.90
CA VAL A 81 7.16 -1.72 -17.99
C VAL A 81 7.97 -0.73 -17.15
N GLU A 82 8.52 0.31 -17.76
CA GLU A 82 9.27 1.37 -17.06
C GLU A 82 8.39 2.08 -16.02
N GLN A 83 7.17 2.49 -16.38
CA GLN A 83 6.22 3.10 -15.44
C GLN A 83 5.86 2.19 -14.26
N LYS A 84 5.75 0.88 -14.50
CA LYS A 84 5.49 -0.09 -13.42
C LYS A 84 6.70 -0.27 -12.52
N ASP A 85 7.92 -0.26 -13.07
CA ASP A 85 9.16 -0.34 -12.30
C ASP A 85 9.34 0.89 -11.40
N ASP A 86 9.06 2.08 -11.93
CA ASP A 86 9.04 3.33 -11.16
C ASP A 86 8.01 3.28 -10.03
N MET A 87 6.79 2.81 -10.32
CA MET A 87 5.73 2.69 -9.33
C MET A 87 6.09 1.68 -8.22
N LEU A 88 6.70 0.54 -8.57
CA LEU A 88 7.17 -0.45 -7.59
C LEU A 88 8.29 0.13 -6.72
N THR A 89 9.22 0.87 -7.31
CA THR A 89 10.30 1.55 -6.58
C THR A 89 9.73 2.57 -5.60
N GLN A 90 8.72 3.35 -6.01
CA GLN A 90 8.03 4.28 -5.13
C GLN A 90 7.33 3.55 -3.97
N MET A 91 6.52 2.52 -4.25
CA MET A 91 5.83 1.74 -3.22
C MET A 91 6.81 1.10 -2.22
N ASN A 92 7.95 0.63 -2.72
CA ASN A 92 9.00 0.06 -1.89
C ASN A 92 9.61 1.08 -0.92
N ASN A 93 9.80 2.32 -1.37
CA ASN A 93 10.29 3.42 -0.54
C ASN A 93 9.26 3.86 0.49
N GLU A 94 7.99 4.00 0.09
CA GLU A 94 6.87 4.30 1.00
C GLU A 94 6.73 3.25 2.10
N LEU A 95 6.79 1.96 1.74
CA LEU A 95 6.78 0.88 2.73
C LEU A 95 7.99 0.98 3.66
N GLY A 96 9.16 1.34 3.15
CA GLY A 96 10.35 1.63 3.96
C GLY A 96 10.11 2.74 4.99
N HIS A 97 9.43 3.82 4.62
CA HIS A 97 9.07 4.88 5.56
C HIS A 97 8.10 4.40 6.65
N ILE A 98 7.12 3.57 6.29
CA ILE A 98 6.18 2.97 7.25
C ILE A 98 6.92 2.02 8.20
N GLU A 99 7.80 1.16 7.68
CA GLU A 99 8.63 0.25 8.47
C GLU A 99 9.43 1.03 9.52
N VAL A 100 10.12 2.11 9.12
CA VAL A 100 10.88 2.95 10.05
C VAL A 100 9.97 3.61 11.09
N ALA A 101 8.80 4.14 10.70
CA ALA A 101 7.84 4.72 11.63
C ALA A 101 7.31 3.70 12.64
N LEU A 102 7.23 2.42 12.24
CA LEU A 102 6.89 1.30 13.11
C LEU A 102 8.08 0.76 13.91
N GLY A 103 9.28 1.32 13.77
CA GLY A 103 10.51 0.85 14.43
C GLY A 103 11.09 -0.43 13.83
N LEU A 104 10.65 -0.81 12.63
CA LEU A 104 11.21 -1.91 11.85
C LEU A 104 12.41 -1.42 11.02
N GLN A 105 13.27 -2.35 10.64
CA GLN A 105 14.40 -2.09 9.75
C GLN A 105 13.98 -2.41 8.30
N PRO A 106 14.00 -1.44 7.38
CA PRO A 106 13.70 -1.71 5.98
C PRO A 106 14.71 -2.67 5.39
N THR A 107 14.23 -3.65 4.64
CA THR A 107 15.07 -4.60 3.89
C THR A 107 14.83 -4.45 2.39
N PRO A 108 15.48 -3.48 1.73
CA PRO A 108 15.38 -3.32 0.28
C PRO A 108 15.85 -4.60 -0.42
N GLY A 109 14.97 -5.22 -1.20
CA GLY A 109 15.25 -6.47 -1.93
C GLY A 109 14.64 -7.74 -1.32
N ALA A 110 14.06 -7.68 -0.12
CA ALA A 110 13.18 -8.76 0.34
C ALA A 110 11.79 -8.65 -0.32
N ASP A 111 11.06 -9.77 -0.38
CA ASP A 111 9.74 -9.83 -1.01
C ASP A 111 8.78 -8.81 -0.38
N ILE A 112 8.14 -8.02 -1.24
CA ILE A 112 7.29 -6.90 -0.82
C ILE A 112 6.08 -7.35 -0.02
N ASN A 113 5.50 -8.52 -0.34
CA ASN A 113 4.35 -9.03 0.40
C ASN A 113 4.76 -9.43 1.82
N SER A 114 5.89 -10.12 1.97
CA SER A 114 6.42 -10.48 3.30
C SER A 114 6.69 -9.25 4.19
N ARG A 115 7.24 -8.18 3.61
CA ARG A 115 7.52 -6.93 4.31
C ARG A 115 6.25 -6.19 4.68
N LEU A 116 5.29 -6.13 3.76
CA LEU A 116 3.98 -5.54 4.00
C LEU A 116 3.23 -6.29 5.11
N ASP A 117 3.28 -7.63 5.10
CA ASP A 117 2.67 -8.46 6.15
C ASP A 117 3.30 -8.19 7.51
N ALA A 118 4.64 -8.15 7.58
CA ALA A 118 5.37 -7.84 8.82
C ALA A 118 5.05 -6.43 9.34
N ALA A 119 5.04 -5.43 8.47
CA ALA A 119 4.67 -4.07 8.80
C ALA A 119 3.21 -4.00 9.29
N SER A 120 2.29 -4.65 8.59
CA SER A 120 0.86 -4.67 8.95
C SER A 120 0.60 -5.35 10.29
N GLN A 121 1.23 -6.50 10.54
CA GLN A 121 1.14 -7.21 11.82
C GLN A 121 1.71 -6.36 12.97
N THR A 122 2.87 -5.75 12.76
CA THR A 122 3.51 -4.86 13.75
C THR A 122 2.63 -3.65 14.04
N ALA A 123 2.11 -2.99 13.01
CA ALA A 123 1.20 -1.85 13.17
C ALA A 123 -0.04 -2.24 13.98
N LEU A 124 -0.64 -3.39 13.65
CA LEU A 124 -1.81 -3.89 14.33
C LEU A 124 -1.52 -4.23 15.80
N GLU A 125 -0.39 -4.87 16.10
CA GLU A 125 0.05 -5.12 17.47
C GLU A 125 0.18 -3.81 18.27
N LYS A 126 0.88 -2.80 17.73
CA LYS A 126 1.06 -1.49 18.39
C LYS A 126 -0.27 -0.78 18.61
N VAL A 127 -1.17 -0.79 17.63
CA VAL A 127 -2.50 -0.18 17.74
C VAL A 127 -3.33 -0.88 18.82
N LEU A 128 -3.35 -2.21 18.83
CA LEU A 128 -4.07 -2.96 19.86
C LEU A 128 -3.49 -2.70 21.25
N MET A 129 -2.17 -2.66 21.38
CA MET A 129 -1.50 -2.30 22.62
C MET A 129 -1.96 -0.93 23.13
N LEU A 130 -1.92 0.10 22.28
CA LEU A 130 -2.34 1.46 22.63
C LEU A 130 -3.86 1.60 22.87
N GLN A 131 -4.68 0.73 22.28
CA GLN A 131 -6.12 0.69 22.54
C GLN A 131 -6.45 0.02 23.88
N ASN A 132 -5.72 -1.04 24.24
CA ASN A 132 -6.09 -1.92 25.35
C ASN A 132 -5.32 -1.64 26.64
N VAL A 133 -4.16 -1.00 26.56
CA VAL A 133 -3.35 -0.55 27.69
C VAL A 133 -3.49 0.97 27.80
N PRO A 134 -3.70 1.53 29.01
CA PRO A 134 -3.87 2.98 29.20
C PRO A 134 -2.75 3.78 28.54
N SER A 135 -3.07 4.69 27.63
CA SER A 135 -2.05 5.53 26.99
C SER A 135 -2.58 6.89 26.59
N GLY A 136 -1.68 7.86 26.49
CA GLY A 136 -2.02 9.24 26.17
C GLY A 136 -2.68 10.01 27.32
N TRP A 137 -2.94 11.28 27.08
CA TRP A 137 -3.47 12.19 28.09
C TRP A 137 -4.98 12.03 28.27
N PRO A 138 -5.49 11.89 29.51
CA PRO A 138 -6.93 11.87 29.77
C PRO A 138 -7.56 13.26 29.61
N ILE A 139 -6.75 14.32 29.62
CA ILE A 139 -7.12 15.69 29.27
C ILE A 139 -6.09 16.20 28.27
N PRO A 140 -6.45 16.41 26.98
CA PRO A 140 -5.55 16.99 25.99
C PRO A 140 -4.96 18.32 26.46
N ASP A 141 -3.69 18.57 26.11
CA ASP A 141 -2.96 19.82 26.40
C ASP A 141 -2.91 20.23 27.89
N SER A 142 -3.03 19.25 28.79
CA SER A 142 -2.89 19.47 30.23
C SER A 142 -1.42 19.46 30.69
N ALA A 143 -1.20 19.82 31.96
CA ALA A 143 0.11 19.79 32.60
C ALA A 143 0.02 19.11 33.96
N ILE A 144 1.06 18.36 34.32
CA ILE A 144 1.16 17.73 35.64
C ILE A 144 1.41 18.82 36.70
N THR A 145 0.50 18.93 37.66
CA THR A 145 0.64 19.81 38.83
C THR A 145 1.09 19.08 40.08
N SER A 146 0.87 17.76 40.15
CA SER A 146 1.42 16.92 41.21
C SER A 146 1.79 15.55 40.71
N ARG A 147 2.95 15.05 41.14
CA ARG A 147 3.52 13.78 40.70
C ARG A 147 3.13 12.62 41.62
N PHE A 148 3.26 11.42 41.09
CA PHE A 148 3.17 10.16 41.82
C PHE A 148 4.25 10.04 42.91
N GLY A 149 3.96 9.32 43.99
CA GLY A 149 4.91 9.03 45.06
C GLY A 149 4.70 9.83 46.35
N TYR A 150 5.67 9.76 47.26
CA TYR A 150 5.58 10.41 48.58
C TYR A 150 5.72 11.93 48.47
N ARG A 151 4.73 12.66 48.99
CA ARG A 151 4.75 14.13 49.04
C ARG A 151 4.02 14.65 50.27
N THR A 152 4.17 15.93 50.57
CA THR A 152 3.33 16.62 51.55
C THR A 152 1.94 16.83 50.95
N HIS A 153 0.92 16.26 51.58
CA HIS A 153 -0.46 16.38 51.15
C HIS A 153 -0.92 17.85 51.23
N PRO A 154 -1.51 18.42 50.17
CA PRO A 154 -1.71 19.86 50.08
C PRO A 154 -2.81 20.35 51.03
N VAL A 155 -3.81 19.52 51.33
CA VAL A 155 -4.88 19.81 52.31
C VAL A 155 -4.42 19.51 53.75
N THR A 156 -4.09 18.25 54.05
CA THR A 156 -3.81 17.80 55.43
C THR A 156 -2.42 18.18 55.95
N LYS A 157 -1.51 18.67 55.10
CA LYS A 157 -0.11 19.04 55.40
C LYS A 157 0.75 17.92 55.97
N LYS A 158 0.29 16.67 55.91
CA LYS A 158 1.04 15.47 56.34
C LYS A 158 1.73 14.82 55.15
N ARG A 159 2.84 14.12 55.40
CA ARG A 159 3.49 13.28 54.38
C ARG A 159 2.55 12.13 54.04
N ALA A 160 2.18 12.00 52.77
CA ALA A 160 1.28 10.99 52.27
C ALA A 160 1.77 10.45 50.92
N PHE A 161 1.42 9.22 50.61
CA PHE A 161 1.70 8.63 49.30
C PHE A 161 0.61 9.05 48.30
N HIS A 162 1.02 9.64 47.18
CA HIS A 162 0.13 10.02 46.10
C HIS A 162 0.07 8.90 45.06
N GLY A 163 -1.11 8.29 44.92
CA GLY A 163 -1.31 7.09 44.12
C GLY A 163 -1.45 7.30 42.61
N GLY A 164 -1.32 8.53 42.14
CA GLY A 164 -1.44 8.91 40.74
C GLY A 164 -0.79 10.26 40.47
N ILE A 165 -1.31 10.98 39.49
CA ILE A 165 -0.92 12.34 39.15
C ILE A 165 -2.10 13.29 39.22
N ASP A 166 -1.81 14.56 39.51
CA ASP A 166 -2.80 15.64 39.43
C ASP A 166 -2.53 16.44 38.17
N LEU A 167 -3.54 16.60 37.34
CA LEU A 167 -3.50 17.28 36.05
C LEU A 167 -4.24 18.62 36.11
N ARG A 168 -3.59 19.67 35.63
CA ARG A 168 -4.18 21.02 35.55
C ARG A 168 -5.43 20.99 34.69
N ALA A 169 -6.57 21.33 35.27
CA ALA A 169 -7.83 21.42 34.54
C ALA A 169 -8.72 22.49 35.17
N ARG A 170 -9.48 23.21 34.35
CA ARG A 170 -10.56 24.05 34.88
C ARG A 170 -11.72 23.14 35.26
N LYS A 171 -12.65 23.64 36.07
CA LYS A 171 -13.92 22.94 36.29
C LYS A 171 -14.66 22.85 34.94
N GLY A 172 -15.19 21.68 34.60
CA GLY A 172 -15.91 21.44 33.35
C GLY A 172 -15.04 21.00 32.16
N THR A 173 -13.72 20.82 32.31
CA THR A 173 -12.88 20.33 31.20
C THR A 173 -13.21 18.86 30.88
N PRO A 174 -13.41 18.49 29.59
CA PRO A 174 -13.65 17.11 29.19
C PRO A 174 -12.57 16.14 29.68
N VAL A 175 -12.97 15.00 30.22
CA VAL A 175 -12.09 13.90 30.64
C VAL A 175 -12.37 12.67 29.81
N LEU A 176 -11.33 12.10 29.22
CA LEU A 176 -11.40 11.02 28.24
C LEU A 176 -10.83 9.71 28.81
N ALA A 177 -11.41 8.58 28.38
CA ALA A 177 -10.87 7.26 28.66
C ALA A 177 -9.52 7.07 27.96
N THR A 178 -8.52 6.54 28.67
CA THR A 178 -7.15 6.36 28.14
C THR A 178 -6.92 5.00 27.52
N ALA A 179 -7.90 4.09 27.62
CA ALA A 179 -7.94 2.81 26.91
C ALA A 179 -9.39 2.30 26.85
N ASP A 180 -9.62 1.32 25.98
CA ASP A 180 -10.85 0.55 25.93
C ASP A 180 -11.07 -0.19 27.25
N GLY A 181 -12.32 -0.29 27.69
CA GLY A 181 -12.63 -0.97 28.93
C GLY A 181 -14.10 -0.98 29.28
N VAL A 182 -14.38 -1.38 30.52
CA VAL A 182 -15.71 -1.36 31.11
C VAL A 182 -15.69 -0.47 32.36
N VAL A 183 -16.76 0.28 32.56
CA VAL A 183 -16.92 1.12 33.74
C VAL A 183 -17.18 0.24 34.96
N GLU A 184 -16.22 0.20 35.87
CA GLU A 184 -16.34 -0.51 37.15
C GLU A 184 -17.10 0.35 38.17
N TRP A 185 -16.85 1.66 38.18
CA TRP A 185 -17.47 2.61 39.10
C TRP A 185 -17.69 3.96 38.42
N ALA A 186 -18.81 4.61 38.71
CA ALA A 186 -19.18 5.93 38.17
C ALA A 186 -20.16 6.65 39.11
N ALA A 187 -19.64 7.17 40.23
CA ALA A 187 -20.44 7.85 41.25
C ALA A 187 -19.55 8.61 42.25
N PHE A 188 -20.16 9.38 43.16
CA PHE A 188 -19.48 10.00 44.29
C PHE A 188 -18.99 8.94 45.29
N HIS A 189 -17.68 8.89 45.53
CA HIS A 189 -17.03 7.92 46.41
C HIS A 189 -16.73 8.53 47.78
N LYS A 190 -17.68 8.37 48.72
CA LYS A 190 -17.71 9.09 50.01
C LYS A 190 -16.46 8.88 50.88
N SER A 191 -15.86 7.69 50.89
CA SER A 191 -14.83 7.31 51.88
C SER A 191 -13.38 7.49 51.41
N SER A 192 -13.14 7.82 50.14
CA SER A 192 -11.76 7.86 49.58
C SER A 192 -11.14 9.25 49.51
N GLY A 193 -11.96 10.30 49.58
CA GLY A 193 -11.54 11.66 49.23
C GLY A 193 -11.51 11.94 47.72
N TYR A 194 -11.76 10.96 46.83
CA TYR A 194 -11.79 11.21 45.39
C TYR A 194 -12.99 12.05 44.93
N GLY A 195 -14.07 12.15 45.71
CA GLY A 195 -15.28 12.83 45.27
C GLY A 195 -16.00 12.06 44.16
N ASN A 196 -16.50 12.74 43.13
CA ASN A 196 -17.01 12.06 41.94
C ASN A 196 -15.86 11.35 41.23
N LEU A 197 -16.08 10.06 40.98
CA LEU A 197 -15.05 9.14 40.54
C LEU A 197 -15.58 8.28 39.41
N VAL A 198 -14.78 8.14 38.36
CA VAL A 198 -14.91 7.06 37.37
C VAL A 198 -13.74 6.10 37.54
N MET A 199 -14.02 4.80 37.60
CA MET A 199 -13.01 3.74 37.51
C MET A 199 -13.30 2.88 36.29
N LEU A 200 -12.29 2.66 35.47
CA LEU A 200 -12.38 1.79 34.30
C LEU A 200 -11.51 0.55 34.51
N HIS A 201 -12.09 -0.61 34.20
CA HIS A 201 -11.36 -1.86 34.08
C HIS A 201 -11.01 -2.09 32.62
N HIS A 202 -9.71 -2.23 32.34
CA HIS A 202 -9.18 -2.43 31.00
C HIS A 202 -8.74 -3.87 30.80
N ASN A 203 -8.24 -4.17 29.61
CA ASN A 203 -7.66 -5.47 29.31
C ASN A 203 -6.33 -5.67 30.06
N PHE A 204 -5.89 -6.93 30.10
CA PHE A 204 -4.61 -7.34 30.69
C PHE A 204 -4.43 -6.94 32.17
N GLY A 205 -5.51 -6.68 32.90
CA GLY A 205 -5.47 -6.35 34.33
C GLY A 205 -5.15 -4.89 34.66
N PHE A 206 -5.18 -4.01 33.67
CA PHE A 206 -5.06 -2.57 33.91
C PHE A 206 -6.36 -1.97 34.44
N LYS A 207 -6.25 -0.98 35.32
CA LYS A 207 -7.35 -0.12 35.74
C LYS A 207 -6.92 1.34 35.74
N THR A 208 -7.85 2.22 35.44
CA THR A 208 -7.66 3.68 35.57
C THR A 208 -8.69 4.27 36.51
N SER A 209 -8.34 5.37 37.16
CA SER A 209 -9.24 6.09 38.06
C SER A 209 -9.16 7.58 37.80
N TYR A 210 -10.33 8.23 37.71
CA TYR A 210 -10.51 9.63 37.36
C TYR A 210 -11.28 10.32 38.49
N GLY A 211 -10.55 11.00 39.38
CA GLY A 211 -11.09 11.62 40.58
C GLY A 211 -11.33 13.12 40.46
N HIS A 212 -11.99 13.66 41.47
CA HIS A 212 -12.35 15.08 41.63
C HIS A 212 -13.26 15.63 40.54
N LEU A 213 -14.02 14.76 39.84
CA LEU A 213 -14.89 15.16 38.73
C LEU A 213 -16.01 16.10 39.20
N ASP A 214 -16.51 16.95 38.31
CA ASP A 214 -17.73 17.72 38.55
C ASP A 214 -18.97 16.93 38.13
N SER A 215 -18.90 16.29 36.97
CA SER A 215 -19.97 15.46 36.41
C SER A 215 -19.40 14.18 35.81
N VAL A 216 -20.25 13.15 35.75
CA VAL A 216 -19.94 11.82 35.23
C VAL A 216 -20.86 11.56 34.04
N ALA A 217 -20.30 11.11 32.92
CA ALA A 217 -21.02 10.92 31.65
C ALA A 217 -21.33 9.46 31.32
N VAL A 218 -20.88 8.52 32.17
CA VAL A 218 -21.01 7.07 31.98
C VAL A 218 -21.59 6.40 33.22
N LYS A 219 -22.02 5.14 33.10
CA LYS A 219 -22.61 4.35 34.18
C LYS A 219 -21.85 3.04 34.37
N PRO A 220 -21.87 2.44 35.58
CA PRO A 220 -21.27 1.12 35.80
C PRO A 220 -21.84 0.08 34.83
N GLY A 221 -20.97 -0.72 34.23
CA GLY A 221 -21.31 -1.70 33.19
C GLY A 221 -21.24 -1.19 31.76
N ASP A 222 -21.11 0.13 31.52
CA ASP A 222 -20.93 0.66 30.17
C ASP A 222 -19.57 0.23 29.60
N PHE A 223 -19.56 -0.15 28.32
CA PHE A 223 -18.33 -0.30 27.55
C PHE A 223 -17.88 1.07 27.05
N VAL A 224 -16.60 1.39 27.25
CA VAL A 224 -15.99 2.63 26.80
C VAL A 224 -14.85 2.36 25.83
N ARG A 225 -14.72 3.23 24.83
CA ARG A 225 -13.58 3.22 23.90
C ARG A 225 -12.54 4.25 24.33
N LYS A 226 -11.28 4.02 24.00
CA LYS A 226 -10.21 5.01 24.12
C LYS A 226 -10.65 6.34 23.49
N GLY A 227 -10.44 7.44 24.19
CA GLY A 227 -10.82 8.78 23.76
C GLY A 227 -12.30 9.12 24.01
N GLN A 228 -13.11 8.18 24.49
CA GLN A 228 -14.51 8.47 24.82
C GLN A 228 -14.61 9.40 26.03
N LEU A 229 -15.52 10.37 25.96
CA LEU A 229 -15.88 11.25 27.08
C LEU A 229 -16.48 10.42 28.23
N ILE A 230 -15.89 10.52 29.41
CA ILE A 230 -16.35 9.82 30.62
C ILE A 230 -16.83 10.76 31.73
N GLY A 231 -16.55 12.05 31.61
CA GLY A 231 -17.00 13.06 32.55
C GLY A 231 -16.29 14.39 32.34
N HIS A 232 -16.42 15.28 33.32
CA HIS A 232 -15.76 16.58 33.31
C HIS A 232 -15.00 16.80 34.62
N SER A 233 -13.80 17.36 34.52
CA SER A 233 -12.96 17.70 35.68
C SER A 233 -13.68 18.68 36.60
N GLY A 234 -13.34 18.64 37.88
CA GLY A 234 -14.01 19.44 38.88
C GLY A 234 -13.12 19.74 40.07
N ASN A 235 -13.77 19.85 41.23
CA ASN A 235 -13.12 20.09 42.51
C ASN A 235 -13.88 19.35 43.64
N SER A 236 -14.47 18.20 43.34
CA SER A 236 -15.23 17.43 44.33
C SER A 236 -14.32 16.59 45.23
N GLY A 237 -14.81 16.21 46.41
CA GLY A 237 -14.02 15.44 47.38
C GLY A 237 -12.94 16.27 48.08
N LEU A 238 -11.83 15.63 48.45
CA LEU A 238 -10.72 16.23 49.19
C LEU A 238 -9.75 16.91 48.21
N SER A 239 -10.13 18.08 47.70
CA SER A 239 -9.35 18.84 46.71
C SER A 239 -9.19 20.31 47.12
N ASN A 240 -8.02 20.89 46.81
CA ASN A 240 -7.68 22.29 47.11
C ASN A 240 -7.96 23.27 45.97
N GLY A 241 -8.38 22.77 44.80
CA GLY A 241 -8.66 23.58 43.63
C GLY A 241 -8.92 22.71 42.40
N PRO A 242 -9.53 23.26 41.33
CA PRO A 242 -9.90 22.47 40.17
C PRO A 242 -8.71 21.76 39.52
N HIS A 243 -8.82 20.44 39.39
CA HIS A 243 -7.86 19.56 38.72
C HIS A 243 -8.49 18.19 38.44
N LEU A 244 -7.81 17.35 37.66
CA LEU A 244 -8.13 15.93 37.55
C LEU A 244 -7.09 15.13 38.32
N HIS A 245 -7.54 14.25 39.21
CA HIS A 245 -6.68 13.22 39.78
C HIS A 245 -6.76 11.95 38.93
N TYR A 246 -5.63 11.44 38.45
CA TYR A 246 -5.54 10.30 37.54
C TYR A 246 -4.61 9.22 38.09
N GLU A 247 -5.12 8.01 38.31
CA GLU A 247 -4.32 6.83 38.70
C GLU A 247 -4.32 5.77 37.60
N ILE A 248 -3.20 5.04 37.51
CA ILE A 248 -3.09 3.79 36.76
C ILE A 248 -2.72 2.67 37.74
N ARG A 249 -3.40 1.54 37.60
CA ARG A 249 -3.10 0.32 38.34
C ARG A 249 -2.91 -0.84 37.40
N TYR A 250 -2.01 -1.72 37.76
CA TYR A 250 -1.87 -3.03 37.16
C TYR A 250 -2.09 -4.07 38.25
N ILE A 251 -3.16 -4.84 38.09
CA ILE A 251 -3.65 -5.81 39.08
C ILE A 251 -3.93 -5.12 40.43
N HIS A 252 -3.00 -5.17 41.38
CA HIS A 252 -3.15 -4.58 42.72
C HIS A 252 -2.16 -3.44 42.96
N ARG A 253 -1.23 -3.20 42.04
CA ARG A 253 -0.14 -2.23 42.18
C ARG A 253 -0.52 -0.93 41.48
N ARG A 254 -0.23 0.20 42.13
CA ARG A 254 -0.27 1.52 41.49
C ARG A 254 1.02 1.75 40.72
N LEU A 255 0.89 2.22 39.49
CA LEU A 255 2.00 2.53 38.60
C LEU A 255 2.14 4.05 38.46
N ASP A 256 3.31 4.53 38.07
CA ASP A 256 3.50 5.95 37.78
C ASP A 256 2.82 6.29 36.43
N PRO A 257 1.76 7.11 36.40
CA PRO A 257 1.05 7.41 35.16
C PRO A 257 1.87 8.18 34.13
N VAL A 258 3.01 8.78 34.50
CA VAL A 258 3.80 9.65 33.61
C VAL A 258 4.28 8.93 32.35
N ALA A 259 4.73 7.67 32.47
CA ALA A 259 5.18 6.90 31.30
C ALA A 259 4.01 6.62 30.34
N PHE A 260 2.85 6.26 30.89
CA PHE A 260 1.64 5.93 30.13
C PHE A 260 1.03 7.13 29.41
N ILE A 261 0.95 8.31 30.04
CA ILE A 261 0.37 9.49 29.37
C ILE A 261 1.25 10.01 28.21
N LYS A 262 2.55 9.70 28.24
CA LYS A 262 3.50 10.02 27.18
C LYS A 262 3.66 8.92 26.14
N TRP A 263 3.06 7.75 26.38
CA TRP A 263 3.14 6.61 25.49
C TRP A 263 2.20 6.81 24.30
N SER A 264 2.77 6.74 23.11
CA SER A 264 2.11 6.97 21.82
C SER A 264 2.76 6.08 20.75
N LEU A 265 2.25 6.14 19.51
CA LEU A 265 2.87 5.41 18.41
C LEU A 265 4.30 5.92 18.12
N GLU A 266 4.51 7.23 18.21
CA GLU A 266 5.82 7.88 18.00
C GLU A 266 6.81 7.56 19.12
N ASN A 267 6.34 7.50 20.37
CA ASN A 267 7.14 7.19 21.55
C ASN A 267 6.71 5.83 22.12
N TYR A 268 6.77 4.78 21.29
CA TYR A 268 6.27 3.46 21.66
C TYR A 268 7.17 2.75 22.68
N GLU A 269 8.48 2.82 22.51
CA GLU A 269 9.44 2.12 23.38
C GLU A 269 9.54 2.74 24.78
N GLY A 270 9.26 4.04 24.90
CA GLY A 270 9.45 4.77 26.15
C GLY A 270 8.62 4.26 27.33
N LEU A 271 7.51 3.54 27.11
CA LEU A 271 6.79 2.91 28.22
C LEU A 271 7.58 1.75 28.82
N PHE A 272 8.14 0.88 27.96
CA PHE A 272 8.79 -0.35 28.39
C PHE A 272 10.11 -0.09 29.12
N GLU A 273 10.82 0.98 28.73
CA GLU A 273 12.04 1.44 29.40
C GLU A 273 11.78 2.02 30.80
N ASN A 274 10.62 2.67 30.99
CA ASN A 274 10.33 3.46 32.19
C ASN A 274 9.40 2.77 33.19
N GLU A 275 8.77 1.64 32.83
CA GLU A 275 7.86 0.88 33.70
C GLU A 275 8.22 -0.61 33.77
N GLY A 276 9.09 -0.99 34.71
CA GLY A 276 9.57 -2.37 34.85
C GLY A 276 8.67 -3.32 35.66
N HIS A 277 7.53 -2.87 36.20
CA HIS A 277 6.69 -3.73 37.06
C HIS A 277 5.72 -4.63 36.28
N VAL A 278 5.55 -4.37 34.99
CA VAL A 278 4.70 -5.15 34.09
C VAL A 278 5.60 -6.07 33.25
N LYS A 279 5.18 -7.32 33.07
CA LYS A 279 5.88 -8.28 32.20
C LYS A 279 5.50 -8.01 30.74
N TRP A 280 6.09 -6.98 30.14
CA TRP A 280 5.71 -6.49 28.81
C TRP A 280 5.88 -7.53 27.72
N ASP A 281 6.95 -8.32 27.74
CA ASP A 281 7.18 -9.36 26.73
C ASP A 281 6.04 -10.39 26.70
N ALA A 282 5.62 -10.86 27.88
CA ALA A 282 4.53 -11.82 28.00
C ALA A 282 3.18 -11.22 27.60
N LEU A 283 2.96 -9.93 27.85
CA LEU A 283 1.74 -9.23 27.43
C LEU A 283 1.72 -9.04 25.92
N ALA A 284 2.84 -8.61 25.31
CA ALA A 284 2.99 -8.47 23.87
C ALA A 284 2.79 -9.83 23.17
N GLU A 285 3.35 -10.90 23.72
CA GLU A 285 3.11 -12.27 23.25
C GLU A 285 1.62 -12.64 23.28
N ALA A 286 0.93 -12.37 24.39
CA ALA A 286 -0.51 -12.62 24.50
C ALA A 286 -1.34 -11.81 23.48
N VAL A 287 -0.92 -10.59 23.12
CA VAL A 287 -1.54 -9.79 22.05
C VAL A 287 -1.30 -10.44 20.69
N ARG A 288 -0.06 -10.85 20.39
CA ARG A 288 0.28 -11.54 19.14
C ARG A 288 -0.47 -12.85 18.95
N GLU A 289 -0.59 -13.66 19.99
CA GLU A 289 -1.38 -14.90 19.96
C GLU A 289 -2.85 -14.63 19.61
N ARG A 290 -3.43 -13.58 20.20
CA ARG A 290 -4.81 -13.19 19.91
C ARG A 290 -4.99 -12.73 18.46
N LEU A 291 -4.00 -12.06 17.89
CA LEU A 291 -3.98 -11.65 16.49
C LEU A 291 -3.93 -12.85 15.55
N ALA A 292 -3.07 -13.83 15.83
CA ALA A 292 -2.97 -15.05 15.03
C ALA A 292 -4.32 -15.79 14.95
N ILE A 293 -5.04 -15.89 16.07
CA ILE A 293 -6.37 -16.50 16.12
C ILE A 293 -7.40 -15.72 15.29
N GLN A 294 -7.38 -14.38 15.34
CA GLN A 294 -8.30 -13.57 14.55
C GLN A 294 -8.02 -13.68 13.05
N GLY A 295 -6.75 -13.67 12.63
CA GLY A 295 -6.36 -13.89 11.24
C GLY A 295 -6.86 -15.24 10.71
N GLN A 296 -6.72 -16.30 11.50
CA GLN A 296 -7.23 -17.64 11.14
C GLN A 296 -8.76 -17.68 10.98
N ARG A 297 -9.52 -16.92 11.77
CA ARG A 297 -10.98 -16.84 11.62
C ARG A 297 -11.41 -16.05 10.39
N LEU A 298 -10.62 -15.05 9.97
CA LEU A 298 -10.90 -14.27 8.77
C LEU A 298 -10.62 -15.08 7.50
N SER A 299 -9.52 -15.85 7.44
CA SER A 299 -9.23 -16.74 6.32
C SER A 299 -10.27 -17.87 6.16
N LEU A 300 -10.80 -18.39 7.28
CA LEU A 300 -11.92 -19.33 7.27
C LEU A 300 -13.24 -18.71 6.80
N ARG A 301 -13.39 -17.38 6.84
CA ARG A 301 -14.58 -16.70 6.28
C ARG A 301 -14.44 -16.46 4.79
N GLU A 302 -13.26 -16.08 4.31
CA GLU A 302 -13.01 -15.81 2.89
C GLU A 302 -13.17 -17.06 2.02
N THR A 303 -12.73 -18.23 2.52
CA THR A 303 -12.93 -19.52 1.85
C THR A 303 -14.40 -19.90 1.70
N ASN A 304 -15.26 -19.56 2.67
CA ASN A 304 -16.70 -19.83 2.62
C ASN A 304 -17.50 -18.80 1.78
N SER A 305 -16.92 -17.65 1.43
CA SER A 305 -17.57 -16.65 0.56
C SER A 305 -17.28 -16.84 -0.93
N ALA A 306 -16.32 -17.70 -1.29
CA ALA A 306 -15.99 -18.01 -2.68
C ALA A 306 -16.81 -19.19 -3.26
N GLU A 307 -17.66 -19.84 -2.45
CA GLU A 307 -18.45 -21.02 -2.84
C GLU A 307 -19.98 -20.77 -2.95
N ASN A 308 -20.46 -19.52 -2.93
CA ASN A 308 -21.88 -19.19 -3.14
C ASN A 308 -22.11 -18.21 -4.29
#